data_AF-A0AAN7QH83-F1
#
_entry.id   AF-A0AAN7QH83-F1
#
_cell.length_a   1.000
_cell.length_b   1.000
_cell.length_c   1.000
_cell.angle_alpha   90.00
_cell.angle_beta   90.00
_cell.angle_gamma   90.00
#
_symmetry.space_group_name_H-M   'P 1'
#
loop_
_entity.id
_entity.type
_entity.pdbx_description
1 polymer ?
#
loop_
_entity_poly.entity_id
_entity_poly.type
_entity_poly.pdbx_seq_one_letter_code
_entity_poly.pdbx_strand_id
1 'polypeptide(L)'
;MEPNHLKSNEIIFELLCRGLQPQDNQMLRRAQLRQQLRKERNGPSVSFIQPYDDYEKNVSQIEESLTDLWDLLNSENVTSLVCTRVNTRLLHLENRINLLKPSGKEQISKKNDFNTQLLTLQGLLIEHSESQIENDLKTQPSESEIIDQILRNLNPYFSERVSLHDVDTLDRLKELCRKVQDVKSRIDKYHPPPQKRSVLLEPDLAYVGLRNSSDIVASVNNSDLNVKKCFNCGYPSHMHRQCPKPASIFCFGCGLLAPPGVSTTHNNNNIPFDGKINNFTENYQTLVKSMLMPELSTRPPQVFDFTKAKYYTQGIIMGHLLHKKFKIQNIETY
;
A
#
# COMPACT_ATOMS: atom_id res chain seq x y z
N MET A 1 8.03 -6.67 8.32
CA MET A 1 8.94 -7.79 8.61
C MET A 1 8.19 -9.11 8.43
N GLU A 2 8.67 -10.02 7.58
CA GLU A 2 8.05 -11.33 7.36
C GLU A 2 8.75 -12.47 8.14
N PRO A 3 8.12 -13.10 9.14
CA PRO A 3 8.79 -14.09 10.00
C PRO A 3 9.33 -15.35 9.29
N ASN A 4 8.88 -15.62 8.06
CA ASN A 4 9.35 -16.78 7.29
C ASN A 4 10.78 -16.58 6.77
N HIS A 5 11.22 -15.32 6.62
CA HIS A 5 12.53 -14.96 6.11
C HIS A 5 13.62 -14.93 7.19
N LEU A 6 13.22 -15.00 8.47
CA LEU A 6 14.14 -15.00 9.60
C LEU A 6 14.64 -16.42 9.91
N LYS A 7 15.91 -16.51 10.33
CA LYS A 7 16.54 -17.71 10.91
C LYS A 7 15.95 -18.01 12.29
N SER A 8 16.17 -19.23 12.78
CA SER A 8 15.57 -19.69 14.05
C SER A 8 16.01 -18.83 15.25
N ASN A 9 17.29 -18.50 15.34
CA ASN A 9 17.87 -17.61 16.36
C ASN A 9 17.32 -16.18 16.28
N GLU A 10 17.17 -15.63 15.07
CA GLU A 10 16.59 -14.30 14.84
C GLU A 10 15.14 -14.23 15.32
N ILE A 11 14.34 -15.26 15.06
CA ILE A 11 12.95 -15.34 15.55
C ILE A 11 12.90 -15.42 17.08
N ILE A 12 13.79 -16.22 17.69
CA ILE A 12 13.89 -16.32 19.16
C ILE A 12 14.19 -14.94 19.75
N PHE A 13 15.17 -14.22 19.19
CA PHE A 13 15.48 -12.86 19.63
C PHE A 13 14.26 -11.93 19.53
N GLU A 14 13.57 -11.89 18.40
CA GLU A 14 12.40 -11.03 18.20
C GLU A 14 11.25 -11.35 19.17
N LEU A 15 11.06 -12.62 19.54
CA LEU A 15 10.08 -13.03 20.55
C LEU A 15 10.50 -12.58 21.96
N LEU A 16 11.78 -12.79 22.32
CA LEU A 16 12.31 -12.40 23.62
C LEU A 16 12.26 -10.88 23.83
N CYS A 17 12.58 -10.08 22.81
CA CYS A 17 12.46 -8.62 22.86
C CYS A 17 11.03 -8.12 23.08
N ARG A 18 10.03 -8.98 22.87
CA ARG A 18 8.61 -8.70 23.10
C ARG A 18 8.09 -9.33 24.39
N GLY A 19 8.97 -9.89 25.22
CA GLY A 19 8.62 -10.58 26.47
C GLY A 19 7.91 -11.93 26.25
N LEU A 20 8.05 -12.54 25.06
CA LEU A 20 7.43 -13.82 24.74
C LEU A 20 8.44 -14.96 24.87
N GLN A 21 8.04 -16.02 25.57
CA GLN A 21 8.83 -17.24 25.63
C GLN A 21 8.77 -17.97 24.28
N PRO A 22 9.94 -18.32 23.70
CA PRO A 22 10.00 -19.03 22.43
C PRO A 22 9.51 -20.48 22.61
N GLN A 23 8.60 -20.90 21.75
CA GLN A 23 8.17 -22.30 21.66
C GLN A 23 9.28 -23.18 21.05
N ASP A 24 9.25 -24.50 21.29
CA ASP A 24 10.27 -25.43 20.78
C ASP A 24 10.23 -25.60 19.26
N ASN A 25 9.03 -25.54 18.67
CA ASN A 25 8.83 -25.73 17.23
C ASN A 25 8.98 -24.40 16.47
N GLN A 26 9.84 -24.38 15.44
CA GLN A 26 10.06 -23.21 14.58
C GLN A 26 8.78 -22.68 13.92
N MET A 27 7.86 -23.55 13.50
CA MET A 27 6.58 -23.12 12.93
C MET A 27 5.73 -22.37 13.95
N LEU A 28 5.69 -22.86 15.20
CA LEU A 28 4.97 -22.20 16.29
C LEU A 28 5.61 -20.85 16.62
N ARG A 29 6.95 -20.77 16.68
CA ARG A 29 7.67 -19.49 16.86
C ARG A 29 7.30 -18.47 15.78
N ARG A 30 7.27 -18.88 14.51
CA ARG A 30 6.87 -18.01 13.38
C ARG A 30 5.41 -17.58 13.49
N ALA A 31 4.51 -18.48 13.88
CA ALA A 31 3.09 -18.15 14.06
C ALA A 31 2.88 -17.14 15.19
N GLN A 32 3.55 -17.35 16.33
CA GLN A 32 3.53 -16.46 17.48
C GLN A 32 4.06 -15.06 17.13
N LEU A 33 5.19 -14.98 16.43
CA LEU A 33 5.74 -13.70 15.98
C LEU A 33 4.81 -12.99 14.99
N ARG A 34 4.20 -13.71 14.03
CA ARG A 34 3.20 -13.12 13.12
C ARG A 34 2.01 -12.53 13.86
N GLN A 35 1.49 -13.24 14.86
CA GLN A 35 0.36 -12.76 15.67
C GLN A 35 0.72 -11.47 16.39
N GLN A 36 1.93 -11.39 16.95
CA GLN A 36 2.38 -10.23 17.69
C GLN A 36 2.62 -9.02 16.79
N LEU A 37 3.27 -9.20 15.64
CA LEU A 37 3.44 -8.15 14.62
C LEU A 37 2.07 -7.62 14.10
N ARG A 38 1.06 -8.48 14.00
CA ARG A 38 -0.31 -8.06 13.64
C ARG A 38 -0.95 -7.20 14.74
N LYS A 39 -0.75 -7.55 16.02
CA LYS A 39 -1.23 -6.74 17.14
C LYS A 39 -0.54 -5.37 17.19
N GLU A 40 0.78 -5.34 17.01
CA GLU A 40 1.59 -4.11 16.91
C GLU A 40 1.11 -3.18 15.80
N ARG A 41 0.71 -3.75 14.65
CA ARG A 41 0.14 -2.97 13.55
C ARG A 41 -1.22 -2.35 13.87
N ASN A 42 -2.01 -3.01 14.70
CA ASN A 42 -3.43 -2.67 14.94
C ASN A 42 -3.67 -1.87 16.23
N GLY A 43 -2.65 -1.61 17.04
CA GLY A 43 -2.80 -0.84 18.28
C GLY A 43 -1.51 -0.70 19.09
N PRO A 44 -1.53 0.04 20.21
CA PRO A 44 -0.37 0.24 21.06
C PRO A 44 -0.03 -1.07 21.78
N SER A 45 0.84 -1.86 21.17
CA SER A 45 1.47 -3.00 21.83
C SER A 45 2.53 -2.50 22.80
N VAL A 46 2.45 -2.92 24.06
CA VAL A 46 3.51 -2.71 25.04
C VAL A 46 4.63 -3.71 24.72
N SER A 47 5.73 -3.23 24.16
CA SER A 47 6.96 -4.02 24.04
C SER A 47 7.62 -4.08 25.41
N PHE A 48 7.58 -5.26 26.05
CA PHE A 48 8.36 -5.51 27.25
C PHE A 48 9.79 -5.86 26.83
N ILE A 49 10.69 -4.89 26.91
CA ILE A 49 12.12 -5.10 26.64
C ILE A 49 12.73 -5.74 27.90
N GLN A 50 12.93 -7.06 27.90
CA GLN A 50 14.02 -7.62 28.69
C GLN A 50 15.20 -7.83 27.74
N PRO A 51 16.21 -6.93 27.74
CA PRO A 51 17.34 -7.10 26.88
C PRO A 51 18.13 -8.32 27.35
N TYR A 52 18.55 -9.10 26.38
CA TYR A 52 19.63 -10.04 26.56
C TYR A 52 20.87 -9.20 26.93
N ASP A 53 21.26 -9.16 28.21
CA ASP A 53 22.35 -8.29 28.70
C ASP A 53 23.76 -8.77 28.27
N ASP A 54 23.84 -9.84 27.50
CA ASP A 54 25.10 -10.33 26.94
C ASP A 54 25.47 -9.55 25.67
N TYR A 55 26.26 -8.50 25.84
CA TYR A 55 26.77 -7.67 24.74
C TYR A 55 27.58 -8.50 23.73
N GLU A 56 28.50 -9.35 24.20
CA GLU A 56 29.41 -10.11 23.35
C GLU A 56 28.65 -11.09 22.45
N LYS A 57 27.68 -11.82 23.02
CA LYS A 57 26.85 -12.73 22.22
C LYS A 57 25.99 -11.99 21.19
N ASN A 58 25.51 -10.79 21.52
CA ASN A 58 24.78 -9.98 20.55
C ASN A 58 25.69 -9.51 19.41
N VAL A 59 26.91 -9.07 19.73
CA VAL A 59 27.93 -8.68 18.74
C VAL A 59 28.21 -9.84 17.79
N SER A 60 28.52 -11.03 18.30
CA SER A 60 28.81 -12.19 17.44
C SER A 60 27.64 -12.58 16.53
N GLN A 61 26.41 -12.51 17.02
CA GLN A 61 25.23 -12.83 16.20
C GLN A 61 24.92 -11.76 15.15
N ILE A 62 25.20 -10.48 15.44
CA ILE A 62 25.10 -9.40 14.46
C ILE A 62 26.15 -9.60 13.36
N GLU A 63 27.40 -9.89 13.74
CA GLU A 63 28.49 -10.15 12.78
C GLU A 63 28.16 -11.33 11.86
N GLU A 64 27.76 -12.48 12.42
CA GLU A 64 27.34 -13.66 11.63
C GLU A 64 26.23 -13.30 10.63
N SER A 65 25.22 -12.56 11.09
CA SER A 65 24.09 -12.18 10.25
C SER A 65 24.47 -11.17 9.17
N LEU A 66 25.36 -10.22 9.47
CA LEU A 66 25.87 -9.25 8.48
C LEU A 66 26.67 -9.96 7.39
N THR A 67 27.54 -10.90 7.77
CA THR A 67 28.30 -11.72 6.81
C THR A 67 27.36 -12.52 5.91
N ASP A 68 26.36 -13.22 6.48
CA ASP A 68 25.38 -13.95 5.67
C ASP A 68 24.68 -13.06 4.63
N LEU A 69 24.30 -11.83 5.04
CA LEU A 69 23.55 -10.92 4.16
C LEU A 69 24.42 -10.36 3.06
N TRP A 70 25.69 -10.08 3.35
CA TRP A 70 26.70 -9.74 2.35
C TRP A 70 26.84 -10.85 1.30
N ASP A 71 26.99 -12.10 1.74
CA ASP A 71 27.13 -13.24 0.83
C ASP A 71 25.88 -13.44 -0.04
N LEU A 72 24.68 -13.21 0.53
CA LEU A 72 23.43 -13.30 -0.22
C LEU A 72 23.29 -12.21 -1.29
N LEU A 73 23.71 -10.97 -1.00
CA LEU A 73 23.64 -9.87 -1.96
C LEU A 73 24.75 -9.93 -3.01
N ASN A 74 25.93 -10.42 -2.66
CA ASN A 74 27.05 -10.58 -3.60
C ASN A 74 26.90 -11.80 -4.53
N SER A 75 25.86 -12.61 -4.37
CA SER A 75 25.60 -13.75 -5.26
C SER A 75 25.20 -13.29 -6.67
N GLU A 76 25.64 -14.01 -7.71
CA GLU A 76 25.42 -13.60 -9.12
C GLU A 76 23.93 -13.53 -9.52
N ASN A 77 23.05 -14.25 -8.81
CA ASN A 77 21.64 -14.39 -9.12
C ASN A 77 20.75 -13.85 -8.00
N VAL A 78 20.88 -12.55 -7.68
CA VAL A 78 19.97 -11.89 -6.75
C VAL A 78 18.58 -11.80 -7.40
N THR A 79 17.61 -12.50 -6.81
CA THR A 79 16.19 -12.48 -7.22
C THR A 79 15.35 -11.58 -6.30
N SER A 80 14.15 -11.19 -6.74
CA SER A 80 13.24 -10.34 -5.93
C SER A 80 12.88 -10.98 -4.58
N LEU A 81 12.78 -12.31 -4.55
CA LEU A 81 12.58 -13.06 -3.30
C LEU A 81 13.78 -12.94 -2.36
N VAL A 82 15.01 -12.97 -2.90
CA VAL A 82 16.24 -12.76 -2.11
C VAL A 82 16.25 -11.34 -1.55
N CYS A 83 15.93 -10.32 -2.36
CA CYS A 83 15.83 -8.93 -1.89
C CYS A 83 14.82 -8.78 -0.75
N THR A 84 13.63 -9.38 -0.87
CA THR A 84 12.57 -9.33 0.17
C THR A 84 13.02 -10.01 1.47
N ARG A 85 13.73 -11.15 1.35
CA ARG A 85 14.32 -11.87 2.48
C ARG A 85 15.41 -11.03 3.16
N VAL A 86 16.33 -10.46 2.40
CA VAL A 86 17.41 -9.60 2.91
C VAL A 86 16.83 -8.38 3.61
N ASN A 87 15.87 -7.69 3.01
CA ASN A 87 15.20 -6.55 3.62
C ASN A 87 14.60 -6.90 4.99
N THR A 88 13.95 -8.06 5.08
CA THR A 88 13.35 -8.52 6.34
C THR A 88 14.40 -8.76 7.42
N ARG A 89 15.54 -9.35 7.07
CA ARG A 89 16.65 -9.60 7.99
C ARG A 89 17.40 -8.30 8.36
N LEU A 90 17.51 -7.33 7.45
CA LEU A 90 18.07 -6.01 7.76
C LEU A 90 17.24 -5.26 8.79
N LEU A 91 15.90 -5.32 8.70
CA LEU A 91 15.02 -4.72 9.72
C LEU A 91 15.21 -5.36 11.09
N HIS A 92 15.39 -6.69 11.14
CA HIS A 92 15.74 -7.40 12.38
C HIS A 92 17.08 -6.91 12.95
N LEU A 93 18.12 -6.82 12.12
CA LEU A 93 19.44 -6.35 12.55
C LEU A 93 19.41 -4.91 13.01
N GLU A 94 18.65 -4.04 12.34
CA GLU A 94 18.46 -2.66 12.76
C GLU A 94 17.90 -2.58 14.19
N ASN A 95 16.83 -3.33 14.46
CA ASN A 95 16.24 -3.39 15.81
C ASN A 95 17.26 -3.91 16.83
N ARG A 96 18.01 -4.94 16.46
CA ARG A 96 19.01 -5.56 17.33
C ARG A 96 20.18 -4.62 17.66
N ILE A 97 20.71 -3.92 16.66
CA ILE A 97 21.77 -2.91 16.82
C ILE A 97 21.27 -1.75 17.69
N ASN A 98 20.03 -1.31 17.47
CA ASN A 98 19.43 -0.23 18.27
C ASN A 98 19.34 -0.59 19.75
N LEU A 99 19.03 -1.86 20.06
CA LEU A 99 18.95 -2.37 21.43
C LEU A 99 20.32 -2.65 22.09
N LEU A 100 21.43 -2.61 21.35
CA LEU A 100 22.77 -2.71 21.96
C LEU A 100 23.01 -1.54 22.91
N LYS A 101 23.39 -1.88 24.16
CA LYS A 101 23.79 -0.94 25.21
C LYS A 101 25.32 -0.97 25.39
N PRO A 102 26.09 -0.19 24.61
CA PRO A 102 27.54 -0.15 24.79
C PRO A 102 27.91 0.59 26.08
N SER A 103 28.85 0.04 26.86
CA SER A 103 29.37 0.62 28.10
C SER A 103 30.72 1.32 27.93
N GLY A 104 31.45 1.05 26.85
CA GLY A 104 32.80 1.59 26.59
C GLY A 104 32.97 2.24 25.21
N LYS A 105 34.03 3.04 25.06
CA LYS A 105 34.35 3.72 23.77
C LYS A 105 34.50 2.74 22.61
N GLU A 106 35.16 1.61 22.85
CA GLU A 106 35.35 0.55 21.85
C GLU A 106 34.01 -0.05 21.41
N GLN A 107 33.12 -0.33 22.36
CA GLN A 107 31.78 -0.86 22.08
C GLN A 107 30.89 0.14 21.33
N ILE A 108 31.03 1.44 21.62
CA ILE A 108 30.36 2.51 20.87
C ILE A 108 30.89 2.56 19.43
N SER A 109 32.21 2.50 19.25
CA SER A 109 32.83 2.43 17.93
C SER A 109 32.28 1.24 17.13
N LYS A 110 32.25 0.06 17.75
CA LYS A 110 31.73 -1.16 17.12
C LYS A 110 30.26 -1.05 16.71
N LYS A 111 29.42 -0.43 17.55
CA LYS A 111 28.00 -0.14 17.20
C LYS A 111 27.91 0.79 15.99
N ASN A 112 28.77 1.80 15.89
CA ASN A 112 28.82 2.69 14.73
C ASN A 112 29.29 1.98 13.46
N ASP A 113 30.24 1.06 13.58
CA ASP A 113 30.69 0.21 12.48
C ASP A 113 29.54 -0.65 11.96
N PHE A 114 28.75 -1.26 12.85
CA PHE A 114 27.55 -2.01 12.45
C PHE A 114 26.51 -1.15 11.74
N ASN A 115 26.26 0.07 12.23
CA ASN A 115 25.36 0.99 11.55
C ASN A 115 25.85 1.34 10.14
N THR A 116 27.16 1.54 9.98
CA THR A 116 27.77 1.81 8.67
C THR A 116 27.59 0.63 7.72
N GLN A 117 27.91 -0.59 8.19
CA GLN A 117 27.73 -1.81 7.39
C GLN A 117 26.26 -2.04 7.02
N LEU A 118 25.33 -1.78 7.94
CA LEU A 118 23.90 -1.87 7.70
C LEU A 118 23.45 -0.91 6.60
N LEU A 119 23.93 0.34 6.63
CA LEU A 119 23.63 1.34 5.59
C LEU A 119 24.21 0.93 4.22
N THR A 120 25.43 0.37 4.19
CA THR A 120 26.03 -0.14 2.95
C THR A 120 25.19 -1.27 2.35
N LEU A 121 24.78 -2.25 3.16
CA LEU A 121 23.91 -3.34 2.72
C LEU A 121 22.54 -2.85 2.24
N GLN A 122 21.97 -1.83 2.90
CA GLN A 122 20.73 -1.19 2.46
C GLN A 122 20.90 -0.51 1.09
N GLY A 123 22.03 0.15 0.85
CA GLY A 123 22.36 0.73 -0.45
C GLY A 123 22.43 -0.32 -1.56
N LEU A 124 23.19 -1.40 -1.35
CA LEU A 124 23.31 -2.50 -2.31
C LEU A 124 21.96 -3.17 -2.61
N LEU A 125 21.15 -3.38 -1.57
CA LEU A 125 19.81 -3.93 -1.74
C LEU A 125 18.94 -3.03 -2.64
N ILE A 126 19.04 -1.71 -2.50
CA ILE A 126 18.32 -0.75 -3.35
C ILE A 126 18.80 -0.90 -4.80
N GLU A 127 20.12 -0.89 -5.03
CA GLU A 127 20.70 -1.03 -6.38
C GLU A 127 20.25 -2.33 -7.08
N HIS A 128 20.26 -3.46 -6.37
CA HIS A 128 19.75 -4.73 -6.92
C HIS A 128 18.25 -4.68 -7.19
N SER A 129 17.46 -4.06 -6.31
CA SER A 129 16.02 -3.92 -6.50
C SER A 129 15.67 -3.02 -7.69
N GLU A 130 16.42 -1.93 -7.89
CA GLU A 130 16.25 -1.03 -9.03
C GLU A 130 16.63 -1.73 -10.33
N SER A 131 17.74 -2.47 -10.35
CA SER A 131 18.18 -3.26 -11.51
C SER A 131 17.15 -4.32 -11.90
N GLN A 132 16.52 -4.98 -10.93
CA GLN A 132 15.42 -5.92 -11.18
C GLN A 132 14.20 -5.22 -11.73
N ILE A 133 13.78 -4.09 -11.15
CA ILE A 133 12.65 -3.31 -11.67
C ILE A 133 12.93 -2.86 -13.10
N GLU A 134 14.14 -2.43 -13.43
CA GLU A 134 14.52 -2.08 -14.78
C GLU A 134 14.47 -3.26 -15.74
N ASN A 135 14.89 -4.45 -15.30
CA ASN A 135 14.79 -5.67 -16.10
C ASN A 135 13.33 -6.09 -16.32
N ASP A 136 12.52 -6.05 -15.26
CA ASP A 136 11.08 -6.32 -15.30
C ASP A 136 10.34 -5.33 -16.19
N LEU A 137 10.79 -4.07 -16.24
CA LEU A 137 10.25 -3.04 -17.15
C LEU A 137 10.67 -3.25 -18.61
N LYS A 138 11.86 -3.80 -18.86
CA LYS A 138 12.33 -4.14 -20.21
C LYS A 138 11.59 -5.35 -20.77
N THR A 139 11.23 -6.31 -19.93
CA THR A 139 10.39 -7.44 -20.32
C THR A 139 8.93 -6.97 -20.41
N GLN A 140 8.46 -6.63 -21.61
CA GLN A 140 7.02 -6.45 -21.82
C GLN A 140 6.33 -7.79 -21.49
N PRO A 141 5.34 -7.80 -20.57
CA PRO A 141 4.58 -9.00 -20.30
C PRO A 141 3.89 -9.47 -21.58
N SER A 142 3.81 -10.78 -21.76
CA SER A 142 3.09 -11.34 -22.90
C SER A 142 1.61 -10.93 -22.85
N GLU A 143 0.96 -10.84 -24.02
CA GLU A 143 -0.45 -10.42 -24.10
C GLU A 143 -1.36 -11.32 -23.23
N SER A 144 -1.06 -12.62 -23.15
CA SER A 144 -1.76 -13.57 -22.28
C SER A 144 -1.62 -13.22 -20.80
N GLU A 145 -0.41 -12.88 -20.32
CA GLU A 145 -0.20 -12.45 -18.93
C GLU A 145 -0.92 -11.13 -18.61
N ILE A 146 -0.97 -10.21 -19.58
CA ILE A 146 -1.72 -8.95 -19.46
C ILE A 146 -3.22 -9.26 -19.31
N ILE A 147 -3.76 -10.14 -20.14
CA ILE A 147 -5.18 -10.54 -20.09
C ILE A 147 -5.50 -11.17 -18.73
N ASP A 148 -4.69 -12.12 -18.26
CA ASP A 148 -4.86 -12.75 -16.95
C ASP A 148 -4.83 -11.72 -15.81
N GLN A 149 -3.91 -10.76 -15.90
CA GLN A 149 -3.80 -9.69 -14.91
C GLN A 149 -5.02 -8.77 -14.92
N ILE A 150 -5.59 -8.46 -16.09
CA ILE A 150 -6.82 -7.70 -16.21
C ILE A 150 -7.99 -8.51 -15.63
N LEU A 151 -8.14 -9.79 -16.00
CA LEU A 151 -9.21 -10.66 -15.53
C LEU A 151 -9.23 -10.80 -14.00
N ARG A 152 -8.06 -10.88 -13.35
CA ARG A 152 -7.93 -10.92 -11.88
C ARG A 152 -8.39 -9.63 -11.19
N ASN A 153 -8.32 -8.49 -11.87
CA ASN A 153 -8.64 -7.17 -11.33
C ASN A 153 -9.97 -6.60 -11.85
N LEU A 154 -10.66 -7.30 -12.75
CA LEU A 154 -11.99 -6.89 -13.21
C LEU A 154 -12.99 -6.92 -12.06
N ASN A 155 -13.96 -6.02 -12.11
CA ASN A 155 -15.09 -6.04 -11.18
C ASN A 155 -15.80 -7.41 -11.28
N PRO A 156 -16.17 -8.05 -10.15
CA PRO A 156 -16.78 -9.38 -10.13
C PRO A 156 -17.93 -9.56 -11.13
N TYR A 157 -18.77 -8.53 -11.32
CA TYR A 157 -19.87 -8.54 -12.28
C TYR A 157 -19.44 -8.79 -13.73
N PHE A 158 -18.30 -8.21 -14.13
CA PHE A 158 -17.75 -8.43 -15.47
C PHE A 158 -16.98 -9.74 -15.53
N SER A 159 -16.20 -10.05 -14.48
CA SER A 159 -15.43 -11.28 -14.37
C SER A 159 -16.32 -12.51 -14.59
N GLU A 160 -17.43 -12.65 -13.85
CA GLU A 160 -18.36 -13.79 -13.97
C GLU A 160 -18.89 -14.02 -15.39
N ARG A 161 -19.13 -12.95 -16.15
CA ARG A 161 -19.70 -13.03 -17.50
C ARG A 161 -18.67 -13.19 -18.59
N VAL A 162 -17.51 -12.57 -18.41
CA VAL A 162 -16.38 -12.69 -19.34
C VAL A 162 -15.76 -14.09 -19.21
N SER A 163 -15.73 -14.68 -18.01
CA SER A 163 -15.24 -16.04 -17.76
C SER A 163 -16.03 -17.14 -18.48
N LEU A 164 -17.21 -16.85 -19.03
CA LEU A 164 -17.98 -17.78 -19.86
C LEU A 164 -17.45 -17.89 -21.30
N HIS A 165 -16.46 -17.07 -21.65
CA HIS A 165 -15.89 -16.99 -22.99
C HIS A 165 -14.37 -17.17 -22.91
N ASP A 166 -13.82 -17.88 -23.89
CA ASP A 166 -12.37 -17.95 -24.06
C ASP A 166 -11.87 -16.60 -24.60
N VAL A 167 -10.87 -16.02 -23.94
CA VAL A 167 -10.32 -14.70 -24.24
C VAL A 167 -8.82 -14.83 -24.52
N ASP A 168 -8.49 -14.87 -25.80
CA ASP A 168 -7.10 -15.05 -26.24
C ASP A 168 -6.40 -13.73 -26.58
N THR A 169 -7.17 -12.65 -26.85
CA THR A 169 -6.64 -11.34 -27.25
C THR A 169 -7.28 -10.18 -26.47
N LEU A 170 -6.53 -9.09 -26.32
CA LEU A 170 -6.98 -7.90 -25.60
C LEU A 170 -8.19 -7.23 -26.28
N ASP A 171 -8.24 -7.26 -27.61
CA ASP A 171 -9.36 -6.71 -28.36
C ASP A 171 -10.65 -7.53 -28.15
N ARG A 172 -10.52 -8.86 -28.06
CA ARG A 172 -11.65 -9.72 -27.73
C ARG A 172 -12.18 -9.44 -26.33
N LEU A 173 -11.28 -9.24 -25.36
CA LEU A 173 -11.65 -8.85 -24.00
C LEU A 173 -12.43 -7.52 -23.98
N LYS A 174 -11.94 -6.51 -24.70
CA LYS A 174 -12.61 -5.20 -24.83
C LYS A 174 -14.00 -5.33 -25.43
N GLU A 175 -14.15 -6.13 -26.49
CA GLU A 175 -15.43 -6.38 -27.15
C GLU A 175 -16.45 -7.03 -26.19
N LEU A 176 -16.02 -8.04 -25.43
CA LEU A 176 -16.88 -8.72 -24.45
C LEU A 176 -17.28 -7.79 -23.31
N CYS A 177 -16.35 -7.03 -22.75
CA CYS A 177 -16.66 -6.04 -21.70
C CYS A 177 -17.66 -4.99 -22.19
N ARG A 178 -17.55 -4.52 -23.44
CA ARG A 178 -18.54 -3.60 -24.05
C ARG A 178 -19.91 -4.25 -24.17
N LYS A 179 -19.99 -5.49 -24.66
CA LYS A 179 -21.26 -6.25 -24.73
C LYS A 179 -21.92 -6.43 -23.37
N VAL A 180 -21.14 -6.77 -22.34
CA VAL A 180 -21.63 -6.90 -20.95
C VAL A 180 -22.15 -5.56 -20.43
N GLN A 181 -21.44 -4.47 -20.69
CA GLN A 181 -21.85 -3.12 -20.32
C GLN A 181 -23.14 -2.69 -21.05
N ASP A 182 -23.30 -3.02 -22.33
CA ASP A 182 -24.50 -2.72 -23.10
C ASP A 182 -25.71 -3.49 -22.57
N VAL A 183 -25.54 -4.78 -22.25
CA VAL A 183 -26.58 -5.58 -21.58
C VAL A 183 -26.95 -4.97 -20.24
N LYS A 184 -25.97 -4.60 -19.42
CA LYS A 184 -26.20 -3.92 -18.13
C LYS A 184 -27.01 -2.64 -18.33
N SER A 185 -26.62 -1.80 -19.29
CA SER A 185 -27.32 -0.55 -19.58
C SER A 185 -28.77 -0.77 -20.02
N ARG A 186 -29.05 -1.86 -20.75
CA ARG A 186 -30.42 -2.23 -21.16
C ARG A 186 -31.25 -2.73 -19.98
N ILE A 187 -30.65 -3.51 -19.08
CA ILE A 187 -31.30 -3.95 -17.84
C ILE A 187 -31.61 -2.75 -16.95
N ASP A 188 -30.66 -1.83 -16.77
CA ASP A 188 -30.85 -0.64 -15.93
C ASP A 188 -31.90 0.32 -16.52
N LYS A 189 -32.02 0.38 -17.86
CA LYS A 189 -33.05 1.15 -18.56
C LYS A 189 -34.38 0.40 -18.68
N TYR A 190 -34.43 -0.90 -18.39
CA TYR A 190 -35.65 -1.68 -18.54
C TYR A 190 -36.63 -1.25 -17.47
N HIS A 191 -37.73 -0.63 -17.91
CA HIS A 191 -38.88 -0.37 -17.07
C HIS A 191 -39.93 -1.41 -17.48
N PRO A 192 -40.40 -2.26 -16.57
CA PRO A 192 -41.47 -3.19 -16.91
C PRO A 192 -42.65 -2.37 -17.44
N PRO A 193 -43.32 -2.82 -18.53
CA PRO A 193 -44.46 -2.10 -19.06
C PRO A 193 -45.47 -1.88 -17.92
N PRO A 194 -46.07 -0.68 -17.82
CA PRO A 194 -46.98 -0.37 -16.74
C PRO A 194 -48.05 -1.46 -16.70
N GLN A 195 -48.08 -2.22 -15.60
CA GLN A 195 -49.09 -3.24 -15.40
C GLN A 195 -50.42 -2.52 -15.39
N LYS A 196 -51.15 -2.58 -16.51
CA LYS A 196 -52.55 -2.17 -16.52
C LYS A 196 -53.21 -3.05 -15.47
N ARG A 197 -53.64 -2.46 -14.36
CA ARG A 197 -54.55 -3.08 -13.40
C ARG A 197 -55.90 -3.28 -14.11
N SER A 198 -55.93 -4.09 -15.17
CA SER A 198 -57.16 -4.50 -15.81
C SER A 198 -57.67 -5.70 -15.02
N VAL A 199 -58.74 -5.45 -14.30
CA VAL A 199 -59.51 -6.33 -13.42
C VAL A 199 -60.20 -7.48 -14.20
N LEU A 200 -59.60 -8.01 -15.27
CA LEU A 200 -60.28 -8.89 -16.23
C LEU A 200 -59.47 -10.10 -16.72
N LEU A 201 -58.32 -10.41 -16.12
CA LEU A 201 -57.73 -11.74 -16.29
C LEU A 201 -58.20 -12.62 -15.15
N GLU A 202 -58.66 -13.83 -15.48
CA GLU A 202 -59.08 -14.81 -14.48
C GLU A 202 -57.95 -15.06 -13.46
N PRO A 203 -58.29 -15.26 -12.17
CA PRO A 203 -57.32 -15.33 -11.07
C PRO A 203 -56.16 -16.32 -11.31
N ASP A 204 -56.41 -17.39 -12.07
CA ASP A 204 -55.46 -18.47 -12.31
C ASP A 204 -54.47 -18.18 -13.46
N LEU A 205 -54.75 -17.17 -14.29
CA LEU A 205 -53.86 -16.69 -15.36
C LEU A 205 -53.21 -15.35 -15.04
N ALA A 206 -53.63 -14.70 -13.95
CA ALA A 206 -52.95 -13.53 -13.45
C ALA A 206 -51.54 -13.95 -13.06
N TYR A 207 -50.52 -13.40 -13.73
CA TYR A 207 -49.13 -13.56 -13.35
C TYR A 207 -49.00 -13.10 -11.90
N VAL A 208 -48.98 -14.06 -10.97
CA VAL A 208 -48.58 -13.84 -9.58
C VAL A 208 -47.10 -13.56 -9.69
N GLY A 209 -46.77 -12.30 -9.99
CA GLY A 209 -45.41 -11.81 -9.86
C GLY A 209 -45.03 -12.21 -8.45
N LEU A 210 -44.09 -13.17 -8.35
CA LEU A 210 -43.50 -13.60 -7.10
C LEU A 210 -43.26 -12.30 -6.36
N ARG A 211 -44.09 -12.05 -5.34
CA ARG A 211 -43.99 -10.81 -4.58
C ARG A 211 -42.56 -10.84 -4.09
N ASN A 212 -41.72 -10.02 -4.72
CA ASN A 212 -40.33 -9.94 -4.37
C ASN A 212 -40.31 -9.80 -2.86
N SER A 213 -39.53 -10.65 -2.20
CA SER A 213 -39.37 -10.74 -0.76
C SER A 213 -38.76 -9.47 -0.16
N SER A 214 -39.22 -8.28 -0.57
CA SER A 214 -38.93 -7.00 0.06
C SER A 214 -39.56 -6.90 1.45
N ASP A 215 -40.55 -7.74 1.77
CA ASP A 215 -41.18 -7.77 3.09
C ASP A 215 -40.49 -8.74 4.08
N ILE A 216 -39.49 -9.53 3.66
CA ILE A 216 -38.72 -10.42 4.56
C ILE A 216 -37.39 -9.78 5.01
N VAL A 217 -36.94 -8.68 4.41
CA VAL A 217 -35.69 -7.98 4.82
C VAL A 217 -35.94 -6.88 5.87
N ALA A 218 -37.14 -6.81 6.45
CA ALA A 218 -37.47 -5.91 7.55
C ALA A 218 -37.16 -6.52 8.93
N SER A 219 -35.99 -7.15 9.09
CA SER A 219 -35.49 -7.55 10.41
C SER A 219 -34.00 -7.92 10.38
N VAL A 220 -33.16 -6.99 9.95
CA VAL A 220 -31.77 -6.93 10.42
C VAL A 220 -31.58 -5.56 11.07
N ASN A 221 -32.13 -5.45 12.28
CA ASN A 221 -31.65 -4.48 13.25
C ASN A 221 -30.24 -4.91 13.66
N ASN A 222 -29.23 -4.20 13.15
CA ASN A 222 -28.02 -3.79 13.87
C ASN A 222 -26.86 -3.54 12.91
N SER A 223 -26.66 -2.26 12.58
CA SER A 223 -25.41 -1.53 12.81
C SER A 223 -25.54 -0.21 12.06
N ASP A 224 -25.63 0.91 12.79
CA ASP A 224 -25.50 2.28 12.30
C ASP A 224 -25.90 2.52 10.85
N LEU A 225 -27.19 2.78 10.62
CA LEU A 225 -27.64 3.44 9.40
C LEU A 225 -26.90 4.78 9.33
N ASN A 226 -25.75 4.77 8.66
CA ASN A 226 -25.00 5.93 8.25
C ASN A 226 -25.87 6.60 7.18
N VAL A 227 -26.93 7.28 7.64
CA VAL A 227 -27.86 8.04 6.81
C VAL A 227 -26.97 8.98 6.01
N LYS A 228 -26.84 8.71 4.71
CA LYS A 228 -25.87 9.40 3.84
C LYS A 228 -26.18 10.90 3.88
N LYS A 229 -25.43 11.62 4.71
CA LYS A 229 -25.53 13.08 4.83
C LYS A 229 -25.05 13.69 3.52
N CYS A 230 -25.71 14.74 3.07
CA CYS A 230 -25.27 15.51 1.92
C CYS A 230 -23.84 16.02 2.16
N PHE A 231 -22.89 15.67 1.30
CA PHE A 231 -21.50 16.13 1.42
C PHE A 231 -21.32 17.65 1.34
N ASN A 232 -22.29 18.39 0.79
CA ASN A 232 -22.22 19.86 0.78
C ASN A 232 -22.66 20.46 2.12
N CYS A 233 -23.83 20.05 2.62
CA CYS A 233 -24.51 20.76 3.72
C CYS A 233 -24.70 19.93 5.00
N GLY A 234 -24.33 18.65 4.99
CA GLY A 234 -24.48 17.72 6.11
C GLY A 234 -25.90 17.22 6.36
N TYR A 235 -26.92 17.71 5.64
CA TYR A 235 -28.31 17.28 5.84
C TYR A 235 -28.59 15.92 5.17
N PRO A 236 -29.27 14.98 5.86
CA PRO A 236 -29.58 13.66 5.32
C PRO A 236 -30.73 13.60 4.31
N SER A 237 -31.40 14.73 4.02
CA SER A 237 -32.63 14.75 3.21
C SER A 237 -32.40 14.64 1.70
N HIS A 238 -31.17 14.81 1.22
CA HIS A 238 -30.85 14.84 -0.20
C HIS A 238 -29.40 14.43 -0.45
N MET A 239 -29.10 14.06 -1.70
CA MET A 239 -27.72 13.82 -2.13
C MET A 239 -27.03 15.12 -2.53
N HIS A 240 -25.69 15.17 -2.53
CA HIS A 240 -24.89 16.35 -2.89
C HIS A 240 -25.34 17.03 -4.21
N ARG A 241 -25.69 16.24 -5.23
CA ARG A 241 -26.17 16.71 -6.54
C ARG A 241 -27.53 17.43 -6.51
N GLN A 242 -28.30 17.24 -5.44
CA GLN A 242 -29.62 17.81 -5.22
C GLN A 242 -29.59 18.85 -4.08
N CYS A 243 -28.41 19.33 -3.69
CA CYS A 243 -28.29 20.28 -2.59
C CYS A 243 -28.79 21.66 -3.00
N PRO A 244 -29.72 22.28 -2.25
CA PRO A 244 -30.20 23.63 -2.56
C PRO A 244 -29.17 24.71 -2.20
N LYS A 245 -28.14 24.38 -1.41
CA LYS A 245 -27.03 25.30 -1.13
C LYS A 245 -26.06 25.34 -2.30
N PRO A 246 -25.46 26.51 -2.63
CA PRO A 246 -24.43 26.58 -3.66
C PRO A 246 -23.33 25.55 -3.37
N ALA A 247 -22.83 24.91 -4.41
CA ALA A 247 -21.84 23.85 -4.27
C ALA A 247 -20.58 24.43 -3.61
N SER A 248 -20.28 23.98 -2.39
CA SER A 248 -18.97 24.24 -1.82
C SER A 248 -17.95 23.37 -2.55
N ILE A 249 -16.80 23.96 -2.87
CA ILE A 249 -15.67 23.22 -3.38
C ILE A 249 -15.11 22.45 -2.18
N PHE A 250 -15.13 21.12 -2.24
CA PHE A 250 -14.48 20.27 -1.25
C PHE A 250 -13.68 19.18 -1.97
N CYS A 251 -12.66 18.67 -1.29
CA CYS A 251 -11.86 17.57 -1.81
C CYS A 251 -12.63 16.25 -1.67
N PHE A 252 -12.90 15.57 -2.78
CA PHE A 252 -13.58 14.26 -2.77
C PHE A 252 -12.78 13.15 -2.07
N GLY A 253 -11.46 13.33 -1.88
CA GLY A 253 -10.61 12.36 -1.18
C GLY A 253 -10.65 12.48 0.35
N CYS A 254 -10.65 13.70 0.90
CA CYS A 254 -10.60 13.93 2.35
C CYS A 254 -11.88 14.55 2.95
N GLY A 255 -12.82 15.01 2.13
CA GLY A 255 -14.09 15.61 2.56
C GLY A 255 -13.98 17.02 3.15
N LEU A 256 -12.79 17.63 3.13
CA LEU A 256 -12.58 18.98 3.66
C LEU A 256 -12.96 20.06 2.63
N LEU A 257 -13.62 21.12 3.11
CA LEU A 257 -13.96 22.32 2.34
C LEU A 257 -12.68 23.03 1.91
N ALA A 258 -12.60 23.44 0.64
CA ALA A 258 -11.51 24.25 0.13
C ALA A 258 -11.53 25.64 0.80
N PRO A 259 -10.35 26.24 1.10
CA PRO A 259 -10.28 27.60 1.62
C PRO A 259 -10.95 28.58 0.64
N PRO A 260 -11.66 29.62 1.15
CA PRO A 260 -12.23 30.65 0.29
C PRO A 260 -11.12 31.31 -0.55
N GLY A 261 -11.31 31.35 -1.87
CA GLY A 261 -10.36 31.93 -2.82
C GLY A 261 -9.46 30.94 -3.57
N VAL A 262 -9.51 29.64 -3.25
CA VAL A 262 -8.77 28.61 -3.98
C VAL A 262 -9.69 27.94 -4.99
N SER A 263 -9.57 28.32 -6.27
CA SER A 263 -10.15 27.57 -7.38
C SER A 263 -9.37 26.26 -7.52
N THR A 264 -9.89 25.15 -7.00
CA THR A 264 -9.32 23.84 -7.32
C THR A 264 -9.74 23.46 -8.73
N THR A 265 -8.99 23.92 -9.74
CA THR A 265 -9.03 23.33 -11.07
C THR A 265 -8.38 21.96 -11.03
N HIS A 266 -9.05 21.00 -10.40
CA HIS A 266 -8.88 19.58 -10.67
C HIS A 266 -10.16 19.09 -11.34
N ASN A 267 -10.42 19.64 -12.53
CA ASN A 267 -11.31 19.00 -13.48
C ASN A 267 -10.41 18.40 -14.57
N ASN A 268 -10.23 17.09 -14.50
CA ASN A 268 -9.77 16.30 -15.64
C ASN A 268 -10.84 16.44 -16.72
N ASN A 269 -10.54 17.22 -17.75
CA ASN A 269 -10.75 16.94 -19.17
C ASN A 269 -10.62 18.28 -19.94
N ASN A 270 -9.52 18.41 -20.68
CA ASN A 270 -9.14 19.49 -21.61
C ASN A 270 -8.61 20.81 -21.01
N ILE A 271 -7.29 20.91 -20.83
CA ILE A 271 -6.52 22.17 -20.94
C ILE A 271 -5.18 21.86 -21.68
N PRO A 272 -4.69 22.72 -22.60
CA PRO A 272 -3.47 22.48 -23.37
C PRO A 272 -2.22 22.57 -22.48
N PHE A 273 -1.21 21.79 -22.85
CA PHE A 273 0.04 21.59 -22.14
C PHE A 273 0.97 22.80 -22.38
N ASP A 274 1.20 23.65 -21.36
CA ASP A 274 2.29 24.62 -21.39
C ASP A 274 3.37 24.21 -20.38
N GLY A 275 4.54 23.89 -20.93
CA GLY A 275 5.63 23.18 -20.25
C GLY A 275 6.41 24.02 -19.25
N LYS A 276 6.09 23.88 -17.96
CA LYS A 276 6.97 24.32 -16.86
C LYS A 276 7.01 23.27 -15.74
N ILE A 277 7.76 22.18 -15.96
CA ILE A 277 8.12 21.17 -14.93
C ILE A 277 9.64 21.11 -14.75
N ASN A 278 10.32 22.25 -14.68
CA ASN A 278 11.78 22.28 -14.44
C ASN A 278 12.19 22.87 -13.07
N ASN A 279 11.27 23.40 -12.26
CA ASN A 279 11.64 24.12 -11.03
C ASN A 279 11.70 23.27 -9.75
N PHE A 280 11.38 21.98 -9.79
CA PHE A 280 11.33 21.14 -8.58
C PHE A 280 12.67 20.44 -8.28
N THR A 281 13.41 20.05 -9.32
CA THR A 281 14.74 19.45 -9.24
C THR A 281 15.80 20.45 -8.79
N GLU A 282 15.73 21.71 -9.25
CA GLU A 282 16.65 22.77 -8.83
C GLU A 282 16.50 23.13 -7.34
N ASN A 283 15.27 23.13 -6.82
CA ASN A 283 15.03 23.38 -5.39
C ASN A 283 15.53 22.23 -4.50
N TYR A 284 15.45 20.99 -4.96
CA TYR A 284 15.96 19.83 -4.22
C TYR A 284 17.49 19.79 -4.19
N GLN A 285 18.15 20.06 -5.33
CA GLN A 285 19.61 20.15 -5.38
C GLN A 285 20.14 21.29 -4.51
N THR A 286 19.45 22.43 -4.47
CA THR A 286 19.82 23.58 -3.61
C THR A 286 19.68 23.26 -2.13
N LEU A 287 18.61 22.53 -1.74
CA LEU A 287 18.38 22.09 -0.37
C LEU A 287 19.46 21.09 0.08
N VAL A 288 19.79 20.11 -0.75
CA VAL A 288 20.83 19.11 -0.46
C VAL A 288 22.23 19.75 -0.43
N LYS A 289 22.52 20.74 -1.29
CA LYS A 289 23.78 21.50 -1.24
C LYS A 289 23.93 22.32 0.04
N SER A 290 22.82 22.85 0.58
CA SER A 290 22.81 23.56 1.86
C SER A 290 22.98 22.64 3.08
N MET A 291 22.73 21.32 2.91
CA MET A 291 22.95 20.31 3.95
C MET A 291 24.38 19.77 4.01
N LEU A 292 25.18 19.92 2.95
CA LEU A 292 26.51 19.31 2.82
C LEU A 292 27.70 20.26 3.04
N MET A 293 27.46 21.54 3.36
CA MET A 293 28.51 22.54 3.61
C MET A 293 28.20 23.32 4.90
N PRO A 294 28.72 22.90 6.07
CA PRO A 294 28.44 23.56 7.34
C PRO A 294 29.54 24.56 7.66
N GLU A 295 29.70 25.62 6.87
CA GLU A 295 30.46 26.77 7.32
C GLU A 295 29.61 28.04 7.18
N LEU A 296 29.45 28.71 8.33
CA LEU A 296 28.73 29.97 8.56
C LEU A 296 27.20 29.87 8.73
N SER A 297 26.75 29.28 9.83
CA SER A 297 25.44 29.64 10.41
C SER A 297 25.49 29.70 11.93
N THR A 298 25.21 30.88 12.49
CA THR A 298 25.26 31.21 13.92
C THR A 298 23.94 30.92 14.67
N ARG A 299 23.07 30.04 14.15
CA ARG A 299 21.82 29.68 14.84
C ARG A 299 21.98 28.42 15.69
N PRO A 300 21.43 28.38 16.92
CA PRO A 300 21.44 27.17 17.74
C PRO A 300 20.61 26.07 17.06
N PRO A 301 21.09 24.81 17.10
CA PRO A 301 20.41 23.70 16.43
C PRO A 301 19.08 23.42 17.13
N GLN A 302 17.98 23.58 16.39
CA GLN A 302 16.73 22.92 16.78
C GLN A 302 16.94 21.42 16.65
N VAL A 303 16.55 20.67 17.69
CA VAL A 303 16.62 19.20 17.73
C VAL A 303 15.83 18.66 16.54
N PHE A 304 16.56 18.20 15.52
CA PHE A 304 15.99 17.64 14.31
C PHE A 304 15.61 16.18 14.60
N ASP A 305 14.33 15.87 14.51
CA ASP A 305 13.81 14.51 14.71
C ASP A 305 14.15 13.64 13.48
N PHE A 306 15.33 13.00 13.53
CA PHE A 306 15.84 12.11 12.48
C PHE A 306 14.88 10.97 12.12
N THR A 307 14.02 10.58 13.06
CA THR A 307 13.00 9.54 12.85
C THR A 307 11.96 9.99 11.82
N LYS A 308 11.49 11.24 11.91
CA LYS A 308 10.52 11.80 10.94
C LYS A 308 11.13 11.99 9.55
N ALA A 309 12.40 12.43 9.48
CA ALA A 309 13.10 12.58 8.21
C ALA A 309 13.30 11.22 7.50
N LYS A 310 13.56 10.14 8.25
CA LYS A 310 13.75 8.78 7.72
C LYS A 310 12.46 8.16 7.15
N TYR A 311 11.32 8.34 7.82
CA TYR A 311 10.03 7.90 7.27
C TYR A 311 9.61 8.73 6.04
N TYR A 312 10.01 10.00 6.00
CA TYR A 312 9.75 10.88 4.86
C TYR A 312 10.56 10.46 3.63
N THR A 313 11.84 10.12 3.77
CA THR A 313 12.67 9.64 2.65
C THR A 313 12.25 8.25 2.17
N GLN A 314 11.94 7.30 3.06
CA GLN A 314 11.39 6.00 2.66
C GLN A 314 10.02 6.13 1.97
N GLY A 315 9.16 7.03 2.45
CA GLY A 315 7.88 7.35 1.83
C GLY A 315 8.02 8.01 0.46
N ILE A 316 9.01 8.90 0.27
CA ILE A 316 9.33 9.52 -1.01
C ILE A 316 9.89 8.51 -2.00
N ILE A 317 10.79 7.61 -1.57
CA ILE A 317 11.34 6.56 -2.44
C ILE A 317 10.22 5.61 -2.88
N MET A 318 9.40 5.11 -1.94
CA MET A 318 8.23 4.29 -2.29
C MET A 318 7.21 5.05 -3.14
N GLY A 319 6.99 6.34 -2.87
CA GLY A 319 6.12 7.21 -3.65
C GLY A 319 6.64 7.41 -5.08
N HIS A 320 7.94 7.62 -5.27
CA HIS A 320 8.58 7.73 -6.58
C HIS A 320 8.54 6.40 -7.36
N LEU A 321 8.76 5.27 -6.68
CA LEU A 321 8.68 3.94 -7.29
C LEU A 321 7.24 3.61 -7.72
N LEU A 322 6.25 3.91 -6.88
CA LEU A 322 4.83 3.74 -7.22
C LEU A 322 4.39 4.72 -8.30
N HIS A 323 4.80 5.99 -8.24
CA HIS A 323 4.46 6.99 -9.25
C HIS A 323 5.10 6.64 -10.61
N LYS A 324 6.34 6.15 -10.66
CA LYS A 324 6.94 5.66 -11.93
C LYS A 324 6.14 4.47 -12.48
N LYS A 325 5.74 3.53 -11.63
CA LYS A 325 4.90 2.38 -12.00
C LYS A 325 3.52 2.80 -12.54
N PHE A 326 2.85 3.76 -11.90
CA PHE A 326 1.53 4.26 -12.32
C PHE A 326 1.58 5.22 -13.53
N LYS A 327 2.65 5.98 -13.69
CA LYS A 327 2.80 6.88 -14.85
C LYS A 327 2.97 6.09 -16.14
N ILE A 328 3.62 4.93 -16.10
CA ILE A 328 3.79 4.04 -17.26
C ILE A 328 2.48 3.30 -17.59
N GLN A 329 1.72 2.85 -16.59
CA GLN A 329 0.39 2.24 -16.80
C GLN A 329 -0.67 3.20 -17.38
N ASN A 330 -0.47 4.52 -17.26
CA ASN A 330 -1.37 5.55 -17.79
C ASN A 330 -0.81 6.31 -19.01
N ILE A 331 0.33 5.89 -19.58
CA ILE A 331 0.86 6.50 -20.82
C ILE A 331 0.17 5.95 -22.10
N GLU A 332 -0.69 4.95 -21.97
CA GLU A 332 -1.57 4.51 -23.06
C GLU A 332 -3.04 4.48 -22.62
N THR A 333 -3.59 5.65 -22.26
CA THR A 333 -4.99 5.90 -22.61
C THR A 333 -5.03 6.33 -24.07
N TYR A 334 -5.02 5.31 -24.95
CA TYR A 334 -5.56 5.34 -26.30
C TYR A 334 -6.84 4.52 -26.35
#